data_AF-A0A0Q6KAV8-F1
#
_entry.id   AF-A0A0Q6KAV8-F1
#
_cell.length_a   1.000
_cell.length_b   1.000
_cell.length_c   1.000
_cell.angle_alpha   90.00
_cell.angle_beta   90.00
_cell.angle_gamma   90.00
#
_symmetry.space_group_name_H-M   'P 1'
#
loop_
_entity.id
_entity.type
_entity.pdbx_description
1 polymer ?
#
loop_
_entity_poly.entity_id
_entity_poly.type
_entity_poly.pdbx_seq_one_letter_code
_entity_poly.pdbx_strand_id
1 'polypeptide(L)'
;MITRFWAETATALATLLFGVVIIYGALEFGVGWDSSGPQPGAFPFYIGCLIALASLATLVSTVSRRVAGHAALEAAFLDPPRARRVAAFLLPLIGFVLISVTLGMYVATILYLVFAMRFQGGYGWIRTLATAFGTAAAFYLALERFFQIGLLKGPLEPLLGL
;
A
#
# COMPACT_ATOMS: atom_id res chain seq x y z
N MET A 1 0.66 9.23 -25.12
CA MET A 1 -0.17 8.10 -24.65
C MET A 1 0.79 6.99 -24.22
N ILE A 2 0.62 6.39 -23.05
CA ILE A 2 1.46 5.27 -22.62
C ILE A 2 0.84 3.98 -23.16
N THR A 3 1.61 3.19 -23.91
CA THR A 3 1.16 1.91 -24.44
C THR A 3 1.11 0.84 -23.36
N ARG A 4 0.29 -0.19 -23.58
CA ARG A 4 0.14 -1.31 -22.64
C ARG A 4 1.47 -2.02 -22.37
N PHE A 5 2.34 -2.14 -23.37
CA PHE A 5 3.69 -2.68 -23.17
C PHE A 5 4.46 -1.95 -22.06
N TRP A 6 4.55 -0.62 -22.13
CA TRP A 6 5.29 0.18 -21.16
C TRP A 6 4.64 0.13 -19.78
N ALA A 7 3.31 0.13 -19.72
CA ALA A 7 2.57 0.02 -18.47
C ALA A 7 2.81 -1.33 -17.76
N GLU A 8 2.68 -2.45 -18.49
CA GLU A 8 2.94 -3.79 -17.95
C GLU A 8 4.40 -3.94 -17.50
N THR A 9 5.34 -3.48 -18.33
CA THR A 9 6.78 -3.57 -18.04
C THR A 9 7.15 -2.74 -16.81
N ALA A 10 6.71 -1.48 -16.75
CA ALA A 10 6.99 -0.60 -15.61
C ALA A 10 6.38 -1.12 -14.31
N THR A 11 5.13 -1.60 -14.37
CA THR A 11 4.45 -2.18 -13.19
C THR A 11 5.19 -3.41 -12.69
N ALA A 12 5.55 -4.33 -13.60
CA ALA A 12 6.24 -5.55 -13.23
C ALA A 12 7.65 -5.28 -12.69
N LEU A 13 8.39 -4.30 -13.22
CA LEU A 13 9.67 -3.88 -12.64
C LEU A 13 9.50 -3.26 -11.25
N ALA A 14 8.49 -2.41 -11.05
CA ALA A 14 8.23 -1.79 -9.77
C ALA A 14 7.83 -2.82 -8.70
N THR A 15 6.94 -3.77 -9.04
CA THR A 15 6.53 -4.83 -8.11
C THR A 15 7.62 -5.86 -7.88
N LEU A 16 8.47 -6.14 -8.89
CA LEU A 16 9.67 -6.96 -8.71
C LEU A 16 10.61 -6.33 -7.68
N LEU A 17 10.94 -5.05 -7.85
CA LEU A 17 11.77 -4.31 -6.91
C LEU A 17 11.16 -4.32 -5.50
N PHE A 18 9.86 -4.06 -5.39
CA PHE A 18 9.15 -4.10 -4.12
C PHE A 18 9.21 -5.48 -3.45
N GLY A 19 8.97 -6.56 -4.20
CA GLY A 19 9.10 -7.94 -3.71
C GLY A 19 10.52 -8.25 -3.23
N VAL A 20 11.53 -7.80 -3.96
CA VAL A 20 12.95 -7.95 -3.58
C VAL A 20 13.26 -7.19 -2.28
N VAL A 21 12.78 -5.95 -2.13
CA VAL A 21 12.93 -5.18 -0.88
C VAL A 21 12.29 -5.90 0.30
N ILE A 22 11.09 -6.47 0.11
CA ILE A 22 10.42 -7.27 1.15
C ILE A 22 11.26 -8.49 1.53
N ILE A 23 11.79 -9.22 0.55
CA ILE A 23 12.66 -10.39 0.80
C ILE A 23 13.86 -9.97 1.65
N TYR A 24 14.57 -8.91 1.26
CA TYR A 24 15.73 -8.43 2.00
C TYR A 24 15.38 -8.01 3.43
N GLY A 25 14.31 -7.23 3.62
CA GLY A 25 13.87 -6.84 4.95
C GLY A 25 13.42 -8.03 5.81
N ALA A 26 12.81 -9.06 5.21
CA ALA A 26 12.38 -10.25 5.92
C ALA A 26 13.55 -11.09 6.46
N LEU A 27 14.70 -11.09 5.78
CA LEU A 27 15.88 -11.85 6.21
C LEU A 27 16.45 -11.35 7.53
N GLU A 28 16.26 -10.06 7.87
CA GLU A 28 16.68 -9.49 9.16
C GLU A 28 15.93 -10.10 10.36
N PHE A 29 14.72 -10.61 10.14
CA PHE A 29 13.86 -11.17 11.19
C PHE A 29 13.85 -12.70 11.24
N GLY A 30 14.69 -13.35 10.43
CA GLY A 30 14.75 -14.80 10.31
C GLY A 30 13.57 -15.40 9.54
N VAL A 31 13.85 -16.39 8.69
CA VAL A 31 12.85 -17.03 7.80
C VAL A 31 12.68 -18.53 8.10
N GLY A 32 13.34 -19.01 9.15
CA GLY A 32 13.32 -20.41 9.56
C GLY A 32 12.16 -20.75 10.48
N TRP A 33 12.30 -21.88 11.15
CA TRP A 33 11.35 -22.38 12.14
C TRP A 33 12.09 -22.61 13.45
N ASP A 34 11.56 -22.10 14.54
CA ASP A 34 12.11 -22.31 15.88
C ASP A 34 11.10 -23.00 16.82
N SER A 35 11.47 -23.17 18.09
CA SER A 35 10.66 -23.83 19.11
C SER A 35 9.29 -23.16 19.34
N SER A 36 9.13 -21.92 18.91
CA SER A 36 7.95 -21.07 19.09
C SER A 36 7.09 -21.00 17.82
N GLY A 37 7.57 -21.56 16.70
CA GLY A 37 6.87 -21.57 15.41
C GLY A 37 7.68 -20.94 14.27
N PRO A 38 7.00 -20.49 13.18
CA PRO A 38 7.67 -19.80 12.09
C PRO A 38 8.21 -18.46 12.58
N GLN A 39 9.44 -18.15 12.20
CA GLN A 39 10.05 -16.86 12.54
C GLN A 39 9.30 -15.70 11.88
N PRO A 40 9.33 -14.48 12.46
CA PRO A 40 8.56 -13.35 11.96
C PRO A 40 8.83 -12.97 10.50
N GLY A 41 10.06 -13.20 10.02
CA GLY A 41 10.44 -12.97 8.63
C GLY A 41 9.92 -14.03 7.64
N ALA A 42 9.51 -15.21 8.11
CA ALA A 42 9.11 -16.30 7.22
C ALA A 42 7.93 -15.92 6.31
N PHE A 43 6.86 -15.35 6.89
CA PHE A 43 5.71 -14.90 6.10
C PHE A 43 6.06 -13.84 5.04
N PRO A 44 6.64 -12.67 5.40
CA PRO A 44 6.96 -11.65 4.41
C PRO A 44 7.97 -12.16 3.37
N PHE A 45 8.89 -13.06 3.72
CA PHE A 45 9.83 -13.66 2.76
C PHE A 45 9.10 -14.43 1.65
N TYR A 46 8.20 -15.36 1.99
CA TYR A 46 7.48 -16.15 0.98
C TYR A 46 6.56 -15.29 0.11
N ILE A 47 5.91 -14.29 0.71
CA ILE A 47 5.09 -13.34 -0.04
C ILE A 47 5.94 -12.49 -0.98
N GLY A 48 7.09 -11.99 -0.51
CA GLY A 48 8.05 -11.26 -1.34
C GLY A 48 8.55 -12.09 -2.52
N CYS A 49 8.88 -13.37 -2.29
CA CYS A 49 9.25 -14.32 -3.34
C CYS A 49 8.13 -14.52 -4.35
N LEU A 50 6.88 -14.70 -3.90
CA LEU A 50 5.73 -14.85 -4.78
C LEU A 50 5.52 -13.61 -5.64
N ILE A 51 5.61 -12.41 -5.04
CA ILE A 51 5.52 -11.14 -5.76
C ILE A 51 6.64 -11.02 -6.81
N ALA A 52 7.88 -11.32 -6.43
CA ALA A 52 9.03 -11.25 -7.33
C ALA A 52 8.90 -12.23 -8.51
N LEU A 53 8.53 -13.48 -8.24
CA LEU A 53 8.34 -14.51 -9.26
C LEU A 53 7.18 -14.18 -10.20
N ALA A 54 6.04 -13.74 -9.67
CA ALA A 54 4.89 -13.32 -10.49
C ALA A 54 5.24 -12.10 -11.37
N SER A 55 6.03 -11.17 -10.83
CA SER A 55 6.52 -10.01 -11.58
C SER A 55 7.48 -10.41 -12.70
N LEU A 56 8.40 -11.34 -12.44
CA LEU A 56 9.29 -11.88 -13.47
C LEU A 56 8.51 -12.63 -14.56
N ALA A 57 7.54 -13.46 -14.16
CA ALA A 57 6.65 -14.15 -15.10
C ALA A 57 5.88 -13.15 -15.98
N THR A 58 5.42 -12.03 -15.39
CA THR A 58 4.76 -10.95 -16.12
C THR A 58 5.71 -10.31 -17.13
N LEU A 59 6.95 -9.99 -16.74
CA LEU A 59 7.96 -9.43 -17.66
C LEU A 59 8.24 -10.36 -18.84
N VAL A 60 8.51 -11.64 -18.56
CA VAL A 60 8.77 -12.65 -19.59
C VAL A 60 7.56 -12.77 -20.52
N SER A 61 6.36 -12.79 -19.96
CA SER A 61 5.11 -12.89 -20.72
C SER A 61 4.84 -11.66 -21.60
N THR A 62 5.11 -10.45 -21.10
CA THR A 62 4.95 -9.20 -21.84
C THR A 62 5.99 -9.05 -22.95
N VAL A 63 7.27 -9.37 -22.67
CA VAL A 63 8.34 -9.32 -23.68
C VAL A 63 8.13 -10.37 -24.77
N SER A 64 7.79 -11.61 -24.40
CA SER A 64 7.52 -12.68 -25.38
C SER A 64 6.33 -12.34 -26.30
N ARG A 65 5.24 -11.79 -25.74
CA ARG A 65 4.11 -11.29 -26.55
C ARG A 65 4.50 -10.15 -27.48
N ARG A 66 5.40 -9.26 -27.07
CA ARG A 66 5.91 -8.18 -27.93
C ARG A 66 6.73 -8.72 -29.09
N VAL A 67 7.63 -9.66 -28.83
CA VAL A 67 8.45 -10.32 -29.86
C VAL A 67 7.56 -11.10 -30.84
N ALA A 68 6.49 -11.73 -30.35
CA ALA A 68 5.48 -12.41 -31.16
C ALA A 68 4.51 -11.45 -31.89
N GLY A 69 4.78 -10.15 -31.94
CA GLY A 69 4.03 -9.18 -32.74
C GLY A 69 2.58 -8.93 -32.29
N HIS A 70 2.24 -9.18 -31.02
CA HIS A 70 0.86 -8.99 -30.55
C HIS A 70 0.46 -7.51 -30.49
N ALA A 71 -0.38 -7.08 -31.44
CA ALA A 71 -0.85 -5.70 -31.57
C ALA A 71 -1.59 -5.14 -30.32
N ALA A 72 -2.13 -6.02 -29.47
CA ALA A 72 -2.80 -5.62 -28.23
C ALA A 72 -1.87 -4.87 -27.24
N LEU A 73 -0.55 -5.02 -27.37
CA LEU A 73 0.44 -4.33 -26.53
C LEU A 73 0.70 -2.87 -26.95
N GLU A 74 0.35 -2.51 -28.18
CA GLU A 74 0.46 -1.13 -28.70
C GLU A 74 -0.78 -0.30 -28.34
N ALA A 75 -1.82 -0.92 -27.79
CA ALA A 75 -3.01 -0.22 -27.33
C ALA A 75 -2.68 0.83 -26.25
N ALA A 76 -3.30 2.00 -26.36
CA ALA A 76 -3.19 3.05 -25.36
C ALA A 76 -3.78 2.59 -24.01
N PHE A 77 -2.93 2.53 -22.99
CA PHE A 77 -3.31 2.12 -21.64
C PHE A 77 -3.79 3.33 -20.82
N LEU A 78 -2.98 4.39 -20.82
CA LEU A 78 -3.20 5.60 -20.03
C LEU A 78 -3.54 6.80 -20.91
N ASP A 79 -4.82 7.17 -20.88
CA ASP A 79 -5.36 8.42 -21.41
C ASP A 79 -5.47 9.47 -20.29
N PRO A 80 -5.43 10.78 -20.58
CA PRO A 80 -5.48 11.83 -19.56
C PRO A 80 -6.63 11.69 -18.54
N PRO A 81 -7.87 11.32 -18.93
CA PRO A 81 -8.96 11.11 -17.97
C PRO A 81 -8.76 9.88 -17.06
N ARG A 82 -8.05 8.84 -17.54
CA ARG A 82 -7.69 7.67 -16.72
C ARG A 82 -6.56 8.03 -15.75
N ALA A 83 -5.55 8.76 -16.23
CA ALA A 83 -4.45 9.25 -15.41
C ALA A 83 -4.94 10.10 -14.23
N ARG A 84 -5.90 11.00 -14.48
CA ARG A 84 -6.51 11.82 -13.42
C ARG A 84 -7.20 10.97 -12.35
N ARG A 85 -7.91 9.90 -12.73
CA ARG A 85 -8.56 8.98 -11.78
C ARG A 85 -7.54 8.21 -10.94
N VAL A 86 -6.46 7.73 -11.56
CA VAL A 86 -5.36 7.06 -10.84
C VAL A 86 -4.70 8.04 -9.86
N ALA A 87 -4.36 9.25 -10.31
CA ALA A 87 -3.76 10.27 -9.46
C ALA A 87 -4.67 10.69 -8.30
N ALA A 88 -5.99 10.80 -8.53
CA ALA A 88 -6.96 11.14 -7.50
C ALA A 88 -7.01 10.11 -6.35
N PHE A 89 -6.61 8.86 -6.61
CA PHE A 89 -6.51 7.83 -5.57
C PHE A 89 -5.09 7.74 -4.99
N LEU A 90 -4.06 7.81 -5.84
CA LEU A 90 -2.66 7.65 -5.44
C LEU A 90 -2.16 8.83 -4.59
N LEU A 91 -2.49 10.07 -4.95
CA LEU A 91 -2.00 11.25 -4.24
C LEU A 91 -2.50 11.31 -2.78
N PRO A 92 -3.79 11.04 -2.48
CA PRO A 92 -4.25 10.97 -1.09
C PRO A 92 -3.59 9.85 -0.29
N LEU A 93 -3.28 8.71 -0.92
CA LEU A 93 -2.54 7.62 -0.29
C LEU A 93 -1.10 8.01 0.05
N ILE A 94 -0.40 8.68 -0.86
CA ILE A 94 0.93 9.23 -0.59
C ILE A 94 0.86 10.25 0.55
N GLY A 95 -0.14 11.13 0.51
CA GLY A 95 -0.40 12.09 1.59
C GLY A 95 -0.62 11.40 2.93
N PHE A 96 -1.41 10.33 2.97
CA PHE A 96 -1.62 9.53 4.17
C PHE A 96 -0.30 8.97 4.70
N VAL A 97 0.54 8.37 3.87
CA VAL A 97 1.85 7.83 4.32
C VAL A 97 2.73 8.94 4.90
N LEU A 98 2.83 10.09 4.24
CA LEU A 98 3.64 11.23 4.70
C LEU A 98 3.13 11.82 6.02
N ILE A 99 1.80 11.91 6.18
CA ILE A 99 1.18 12.35 7.42
C ILE A 99 1.40 11.30 8.52
N SER A 100 1.30 10.01 8.22
CA SER A 100 1.51 8.93 9.19
C SER A 100 2.91 8.96 9.79
N VAL A 101 3.95 9.16 8.97
CA VAL A 101 5.33 9.19 9.47
C VAL A 101 5.68 10.46 10.26
N THR A 102 4.86 11.51 10.16
CA THR A 102 5.13 12.80 10.82
C THR A 102 4.20 13.07 12.01
N LEU A 103 2.91 12.77 11.86
CA LEU A 103 1.86 13.04 12.85
C LEU A 103 1.27 11.78 13.51
N GLY A 104 1.73 10.60 13.12
CA GLY A 104 1.22 9.32 13.63
C GLY A 104 0.02 8.78 12.87
N MET A 105 -0.21 7.48 13.04
CA MET A 105 -1.18 6.70 12.27
C MET A 105 -2.63 7.09 12.59
N TYR A 106 -2.92 7.49 13.83
CA TYR A 106 -4.26 7.88 14.24
C TYR A 106 -4.70 9.17 13.57
N VAL A 107 -3.85 10.20 13.65
CA VAL A 107 -4.09 11.51 13.04
C VAL A 107 -4.17 11.37 11.53
N ALA A 108 -3.24 10.61 10.93
CA ALA A 108 -3.28 10.34 9.50
C ALA A 108 -4.57 9.63 9.08
N THR A 109 -5.05 8.65 9.84
CA THR A 109 -6.29 7.91 9.54
C THR A 109 -7.49 8.85 9.56
N ILE A 110 -7.58 9.71 10.58
CA ILE A 110 -8.66 10.70 10.69
C ILE A 110 -8.61 11.66 9.49
N LEU A 111 -7.45 12.24 9.20
CA LEU A 111 -7.29 13.20 8.10
C LEU A 111 -7.58 12.57 6.74
N TYR A 112 -7.09 11.36 6.50
CA TYR A 112 -7.34 10.61 5.27
C TYR A 112 -8.82 10.29 5.10
N LEU A 113 -9.50 9.79 6.14
CA LEU A 113 -10.94 9.49 6.07
C LEU A 113 -11.78 10.75 5.89
N VAL A 114 -11.45 11.83 6.60
CA VAL A 114 -12.10 13.13 6.38
C VAL A 114 -11.92 13.58 4.94
N PHE A 115 -10.70 13.51 4.41
CA PHE A 115 -10.42 13.91 3.03
C PHE A 115 -11.20 13.05 2.02
N ALA A 116 -11.07 11.73 2.12
CA ALA A 116 -11.67 10.78 1.21
C ALA A 116 -13.21 10.83 1.26
N MET A 117 -13.81 10.80 2.44
CA MET A 117 -15.26 10.81 2.56
C MET A 117 -15.85 12.19 2.22
N ARG A 118 -15.27 13.28 2.72
CA ARG A 118 -15.87 14.60 2.52
C ARG A 118 -15.70 15.11 1.09
N PHE A 119 -14.50 14.99 0.54
CA PHE A 119 -14.13 15.63 -0.72
C PHE A 119 -14.19 14.68 -1.92
N GLN A 120 -13.78 13.41 -1.78
CA GLN A 120 -13.89 12.45 -2.88
C GLN A 120 -15.27 11.76 -2.91
N GLY A 121 -15.81 11.41 -1.75
CA GLY A 121 -17.08 10.68 -1.62
C GLY A 121 -18.32 11.55 -1.47
N GLY A 122 -18.17 12.85 -1.20
CA GLY A 122 -19.29 13.78 -1.06
C GLY A 122 -20.20 13.52 0.17
N TYR A 123 -19.71 12.82 1.18
CA TYR A 123 -20.48 12.51 2.39
C TYR A 123 -20.69 13.76 3.27
N GLY A 124 -21.78 13.78 4.05
CA GLY A 124 -22.04 14.83 5.04
C GLY A 124 -21.04 14.82 6.20
N TRP A 125 -20.84 15.97 6.84
CA TRP A 125 -19.87 16.15 7.92
C TRP A 125 -20.08 15.19 9.10
N ILE A 126 -21.32 15.00 9.54
CA ILE A 126 -21.63 14.13 10.68
C ILE A 126 -21.16 12.69 10.41
N ARG A 127 -21.55 12.13 9.26
CA ARG A 127 -21.15 10.76 8.87
C ARG A 127 -19.64 10.63 8.71
N THR A 128 -19.02 11.67 8.14
CA THR A 128 -17.57 11.71 7.92
C THR A 128 -16.79 11.72 9.23
N LEU A 129 -17.11 12.64 10.15
CA LEU A 129 -16.43 12.76 11.44
C LEU A 129 -16.69 11.54 12.32
N ALA A 130 -17.95 11.06 12.38
CA ALA A 130 -18.28 9.86 13.13
C ALA A 130 -17.48 8.64 12.65
N THR A 131 -17.34 8.47 11.34
CA THR A 131 -16.54 7.37 10.78
C THR A 131 -15.04 7.58 11.04
N ALA A 132 -14.51 8.77 10.78
CA ALA A 132 -13.08 9.06 10.94
C ALA A 132 -12.60 8.86 12.39
N PHE A 133 -13.29 9.48 13.35
CA PHE A 133 -12.96 9.31 14.78
C PHE A 133 -13.32 7.92 15.28
N GLY A 134 -14.44 7.35 14.83
CA GLY A 134 -14.85 5.99 15.21
C GLY A 134 -13.85 4.93 14.76
N THR A 135 -13.32 5.02 13.54
CA THR A 135 -12.28 4.10 13.03
C THR A 135 -10.98 4.26 13.81
N ALA A 136 -10.52 5.50 14.07
CA ALA A 136 -9.30 5.71 14.85
C ALA A 136 -9.43 5.16 16.28
N ALA A 137 -10.58 5.40 16.93
CA ALA A 137 -10.88 4.84 18.25
C ALA A 137 -10.95 3.30 18.22
N ALA A 138 -11.57 2.72 17.19
CA ALA A 138 -11.64 1.28 17.02
C ALA A 138 -10.25 0.65 16.85
N PHE A 139 -9.36 1.27 16.08
CA PHE A 139 -7.97 0.83 15.95
C PHE A 139 -7.21 0.93 17.27
N TYR A 140 -7.39 2.02 18.03
CA TYR A 140 -6.76 2.16 19.34
C TYR A 140 -7.23 1.05 20.30
N LEU A 141 -8.54 0.84 20.39
CA LEU A 141 -9.09 -0.20 21.26
C LEU A 141 -8.63 -1.60 20.82
N ALA A 142 -8.77 -1.94 19.54
CA ALA A 142 -8.38 -3.25 19.03
C ALA A 142 -6.88 -3.49 19.19
N LEU A 143 -6.03 -2.62 18.66
CA LEU A 143 -4.61 -2.87 18.57
C LEU A 143 -3.89 -2.60 19.88
N GLU A 144 -4.07 -1.43 20.50
CA GLU A 144 -3.32 -1.08 21.72
C GLU A 144 -3.95 -1.67 22.97
N ARG A 145 -5.29 -1.65 23.09
CA ARG A 145 -5.93 -2.13 24.31
C ARG A 145 -6.11 -3.64 24.35
N PHE A 146 -6.52 -4.27 23.25
CA PHE A 146 -6.72 -5.73 23.20
C PHE A 146 -5.46 -6.49 22.77
N PHE A 147 -4.86 -6.13 21.64
CA PHE A 147 -3.68 -6.85 21.12
C PHE A 147 -2.35 -6.39 21.72
N GLN A 148 -2.33 -5.26 22.44
CA GLN A 148 -1.12 -4.66 23.00
C GLN A 148 -0.03 -4.36 21.95
N ILE A 149 -0.45 -4.09 20.71
CA ILE A 149 0.41 -3.70 19.59
C ILE A 149 0.28 -2.20 19.38
N GLY A 150 1.38 -1.47 19.58
CA GLY A 150 1.45 -0.03 19.34
C GLY A 150 1.43 0.30 17.86
N LEU A 151 0.59 1.24 17.47
CA LEU A 151 0.69 1.89 16.15
C LEU A 151 1.80 2.94 16.15
N LEU A 152 2.21 3.37 14.96
CA LEU A 152 3.14 4.49 14.81
C LEU A 152 2.52 5.75 15.43
N LYS A 153 3.04 6.18 16.58
CA LYS A 153 2.61 7.39 17.29
C LYS A 153 3.40 8.60 16.81
N GLY A 154 2.71 9.69 16.57
CA GLY A 154 3.31 10.99 16.28
C GLY A 154 3.54 11.82 17.54
N PRO A 155 3.84 13.12 17.37
CA PRO A 155 4.08 14.05 18.46
C PRO A 155 2.79 14.44 19.22
N LEU A 156 1.61 14.18 18.65
CA LEU A 156 0.34 14.59 19.23
C LEU A 156 -0.16 13.60 20.28
N GLU A 157 0.14 12.32 20.10
CA GLU A 157 -0.31 11.23 20.98
C GLU A 157 0.27 11.36 22.40
N PRO A 158 1.58 11.62 22.60
CA PRO A 158 2.13 11.87 23.93
C PRO A 158 1.50 13.07 24.65
N LEU A 159 1.09 14.11 23.91
CA LEU A 159 0.43 15.29 24.48
C LEU A 159 -0.98 14.97 24.99
N LEU A 160 -1.61 13.95 24.42
CA LEU A 160 -2.93 13.46 24.81
C LEU A 160 -2.85 12.34 25.86
N GLY A 161 -1.64 11.96 26.28
CA GLY A 161 -1.41 10.85 27.22
C GLY A 161 -1.67 9.47 26.61
N LEU A 162 -1.58 9.36 25.28
CA LEU A 162 -1.73 8.12 24.52
C LEU A 162 -0.37 7.50 24.21
#